data_AF-A0A7S6RF59-F1
#
_entry.id   AF-A0A7S6RF59-F1
#
_cell.length_a   1.000
_cell.length_b   1.000
_cell.length_c   1.000
_cell.angle_alpha   90.00
_cell.angle_beta   90.00
_cell.angle_gamma   90.00
#
_symmetry.space_group_name_H-M   'P 1'
#
loop_
_entity.id
_entity.type
_entity.pdbx_description
1 polymer ?
#
loop_
_entity_poly.entity_id
_entity_poly.type
_entity_poly.pdbx_seq_one_letter_code
_entity_poly.pdbx_strand_id
1 'polypeptide(L)'
;MTIPITINLPETLAASVQRLGKATAREVSDVLLDTLEIVLPTLDNLSEMSINSNIADISDQEVLELANLKMDVVQNQRLGELQAKGKNTGLTAGERYELLILMSLYQMGQLRKSEGLAEAVKRGIKTPLSP
;
A
#
# COMPACT_ATOMS: atom_id res chain seq x y z
N MET A 1 -16.41 -5.50 16.49
CA MET A 1 -15.46 -5.70 17.61
C MET A 1 -14.36 -4.66 17.47
N THR A 2 -13.83 -4.09 18.55
CA THR A 2 -12.78 -3.07 18.52
C THR A 2 -11.54 -3.55 19.27
N ILE A 3 -10.34 -3.26 18.75
CA ILE A 3 -9.06 -3.57 19.39
C ILE A 3 -8.39 -2.25 19.79
N PRO A 4 -8.05 -2.03 21.07
CA PRO A 4 -7.41 -0.80 21.51
C PRO A 4 -5.93 -0.77 21.08
N ILE A 5 -5.52 0.33 20.44
CA ILE A 5 -4.14 0.57 20.01
C ILE A 5 -3.66 1.87 20.66
N THR A 6 -2.49 1.84 21.31
CA THR A 6 -1.84 3.03 21.87
C THR A 6 -0.65 3.41 20.99
N ILE A 7 -0.62 4.64 20.49
CA ILE A 7 0.45 5.16 19.64
C ILE A 7 1.05 6.42 20.25
N ASN A 8 2.39 6.52 20.24
CA ASN A 8 3.09 7.75 20.60
C ASN A 8 3.31 8.58 19.34
N LEU A 9 2.72 9.78 19.30
CA LEU A 9 2.86 10.69 18.17
C LEU A 9 3.95 11.73 18.42
N PRO A 10 4.73 12.13 17.40
CA PRO A 10 5.54 13.34 17.48
C PRO A 10 4.65 14.55 17.85
N GLU A 11 5.18 15.44 18.68
CA GLU A 11 4.42 16.59 19.22
C GLU A 11 3.79 17.45 18.12
N THR A 12 4.50 17.64 17.01
CA THR A 12 4.04 18.39 15.84
C THR A 12 2.82 17.74 15.17
N LEU A 13 2.77 16.40 15.15
CA LEU A 13 1.66 15.64 14.58
C LEU A 13 0.46 15.63 15.52
N ALA A 14 0.68 15.41 16.82
CA ALA A 14 -0.35 15.49 17.84
C ALA A 14 -1.04 16.87 17.82
N ALA A 15 -0.27 17.96 17.76
CA ALA A 15 -0.80 19.31 17.67
C ALA A 15 -1.63 19.53 16.39
N SER A 16 -1.24 18.92 15.27
CA SER A 16 -1.95 19.07 14.00
C SER A 16 -3.32 18.38 14.02
N VAL A 17 -3.38 17.16 14.56
CA VAL A 17 -4.64 16.42 14.71
C VAL A 17 -5.57 17.10 15.71
N GLN A 18 -5.03 17.62 16.83
CA GLN A 18 -5.81 18.40 17.79
C GLN A 18 -6.43 19.66 17.18
N ARG A 19 -5.68 20.39 16.33
CA ARG A 19 -6.23 21.57 15.63
C ARG A 19 -7.37 21.18 14.69
N LEU A 20 -7.22 20.07 13.97
CA LEU A 20 -8.25 19.56 13.07
C LEU A 20 -9.52 19.13 13.80
N GLY A 21 -9.38 18.41 14.93
CA GLY A 21 -10.51 18.06 15.79
C GLY A 21 -11.26 19.29 16.31
N LYS A 22 -10.54 20.30 16.82
CA LYS A 22 -11.15 21.57 17.26
C LYS A 22 -11.87 22.30 16.14
N ALA A 23 -11.25 22.39 14.96
CA ALA A 23 -11.83 23.09 13.81
C ALA A 23 -13.11 22.41 13.28
N THR A 24 -13.22 21.09 13.46
CA THR A 24 -14.37 20.30 12.99
C THR A 24 -15.36 19.97 14.10
N ALA A 25 -15.11 20.41 15.35
CA ALA A 25 -15.86 20.02 16.55
C ALA A 25 -15.98 18.49 16.72
N ARG A 26 -14.90 17.77 16.41
CA ARG A 26 -14.81 16.31 16.50
C ARG A 26 -13.71 15.87 17.45
N GLU A 27 -13.88 14.71 18.05
CA GLU A 27 -12.84 14.08 18.88
C GLU A 27 -11.62 13.71 18.03
N VAL A 28 -10.45 13.79 18.66
CA VAL A 28 -9.17 13.43 18.00
C VAL A 28 -9.17 11.96 17.55
N SER A 29 -9.78 11.08 18.33
CA SER A 29 -9.95 9.66 17.97
C SER A 29 -10.71 9.49 16.66
N ASP A 30 -11.79 10.23 16.48
CA ASP A 30 -12.67 10.08 15.31
C ASP A 30 -12.00 10.60 14.05
N VAL A 31 -11.27 11.72 14.17
CA VAL A 31 -10.46 12.27 13.07
C VAL A 31 -9.35 11.29 12.67
N LEU A 32 -8.69 10.66 13.64
CA LEU A 32 -7.69 9.63 13.36
C LEU A 32 -8.31 8.39 12.75
N LEU A 33 -9.47 7.95 13.24
CA LEU A 33 -10.18 6.79 12.74
C LEU A 33 -10.58 7.00 11.28
N ASP A 34 -11.21 8.13 10.93
CA ASP A 34 -11.55 8.46 9.55
C ASP A 34 -10.31 8.51 8.66
N THR A 35 -9.22 9.09 9.16
CA THR A 35 -7.96 9.17 8.40
C THR A 35 -7.43 7.75 8.13
N LEU A 36 -7.48 6.87 9.13
CA LEU A 36 -7.13 5.46 8.98
C LEU A 36 -8.11 4.72 8.07
N GLU A 37 -9.41 4.98 8.13
CA GLU A 37 -10.42 4.39 7.24
C GLU A 37 -10.31 4.89 5.80
N ILE A 38 -9.66 6.04 5.56
CA ILE A 38 -9.37 6.50 4.20
C ILE A 38 -8.08 5.84 3.68
N VAL A 39 -7.06 5.72 4.54
CA VAL A 39 -5.73 5.23 4.13
C VAL A 39 -5.65 3.70 4.13
N LEU A 40 -6.21 3.02 5.13
CA LEU A 40 -6.10 1.57 5.28
C LEU A 40 -6.80 0.81 4.15
N PRO A 41 -7.99 1.18 3.65
CA PRO A 41 -8.57 0.50 2.48
C PRO A 41 -7.74 0.63 1.20
N THR A 42 -6.95 1.70 1.05
CA THR A 42 -5.97 1.77 -0.05
C THR A 42 -4.82 0.76 0.12
N LEU A 43 -4.55 0.33 1.36
CA LEU A 43 -3.65 -0.76 1.68
C LEU A 43 -4.36 -2.13 1.61
N ASP A 44 -5.63 -2.23 2.00
CA ASP A 44 -6.40 -3.49 1.98
C ASP A 44 -6.89 -3.89 0.58
N ASN A 45 -7.03 -2.94 -0.35
CA ASN A 45 -7.20 -3.25 -1.78
C ASN A 45 -5.98 -3.99 -2.38
N LEU A 46 -4.87 -4.08 -1.63
CA LEU A 46 -3.76 -4.97 -1.95
C LEU A 46 -3.92 -6.35 -1.26
N SER A 47 -4.67 -6.40 -0.16
CA SER A 47 -4.93 -7.58 0.66
C SER A 47 -6.02 -8.49 0.10
N GLU A 48 -6.89 -8.03 -0.81
CA GLU A 48 -7.80 -8.93 -1.55
C GLU A 48 -7.05 -9.97 -2.39
N MET A 49 -5.74 -9.76 -2.62
CA MET A 49 -4.82 -10.79 -3.11
C MET A 49 -3.87 -11.27 -1.99
N SER A 50 -4.46 -11.69 -0.87
CA SER A 50 -3.88 -12.68 0.05
C SER A 50 -2.47 -12.36 0.57
N ILE A 51 -2.19 -11.12 0.99
CA ILE A 51 -0.87 -10.73 1.57
C ILE A 51 -0.51 -11.58 2.81
N ASN A 52 -1.52 -12.09 3.52
CA ASN A 52 -1.34 -12.81 4.78
C ASN A 52 -1.28 -14.34 4.65
N SER A 53 -1.48 -14.90 3.45
CA SER A 53 -1.41 -16.35 3.26
C SER A 53 0.01 -16.75 2.88
N ASN A 54 0.51 -17.79 3.54
CA ASN A 54 1.75 -18.42 3.15
C ASN A 54 1.64 -18.91 1.70
N ILE A 55 2.59 -18.49 0.85
CA ILE A 55 2.61 -18.83 -0.58
C ILE A 55 2.62 -20.35 -0.84
N ALA A 56 3.07 -21.14 0.14
CA ALA A 56 3.07 -22.59 0.05
C ALA A 56 1.65 -23.19 0.12
N ASP A 57 0.69 -22.50 0.73
CA ASP A 57 -0.63 -23.04 1.07
C ASP A 57 -1.72 -22.67 0.04
N ILE A 58 -1.42 -21.80 -0.92
CA ILE A 58 -2.36 -21.37 -1.95
C ILE A 58 -2.32 -22.29 -3.19
N SER A 59 -3.38 -22.30 -3.98
CA SER A 59 -3.50 -23.10 -5.20
C SER A 59 -2.55 -22.66 -6.33
N ASP A 60 -2.30 -23.54 -7.30
CA ASP A 60 -1.48 -23.22 -8.47
C ASP A 60 -2.02 -22.03 -9.27
N GLN A 61 -3.34 -21.88 -9.32
CA GLN A 61 -4.00 -20.75 -9.96
C GLN A 61 -3.68 -19.43 -9.23
N GLU A 62 -3.78 -19.40 -7.90
CA GLU A 62 -3.45 -18.22 -7.09
C GLU A 62 -1.94 -17.89 -7.17
N VAL A 63 -1.06 -18.90 -7.19
CA VAL A 63 0.37 -18.70 -7.44
C VAL A 63 0.61 -18.03 -8.79
N LEU A 64 -0.08 -18.46 -9.84
CA LEU A 64 0.03 -17.88 -11.18
C LEU A 64 -0.50 -16.44 -11.22
N GLU A 65 -1.59 -16.15 -10.52
CA GLU A 65 -2.14 -14.80 -10.39
C GLU A 65 -1.12 -13.86 -9.72
N LEU A 66 -0.52 -14.28 -8.60
CA LEU A 66 0.56 -13.53 -7.96
C LEU A 66 1.77 -13.35 -8.88
N ALA A 67 2.20 -14.42 -9.57
CA ALA A 67 3.32 -14.35 -10.52
C ALA A 67 3.07 -13.40 -11.70
N ASN A 68 1.81 -13.09 -12.00
CA ASN A 68 1.38 -12.20 -13.06
C ASN A 68 0.91 -10.83 -12.54
N LEU A 69 1.05 -10.57 -11.24
CA LEU A 69 0.59 -9.35 -10.61
C LEU A 69 1.18 -8.11 -11.28
N LYS A 70 0.31 -7.12 -11.48
CA LYS A 70 0.63 -5.82 -12.04
C LYS A 70 -0.05 -4.76 -11.18
N MET A 71 0.63 -3.65 -10.99
CA MET A 71 -0.02 -2.45 -10.48
C MET A 71 -1.12 -2.04 -11.44
N ASP A 72 -2.22 -1.51 -10.91
CA ASP A 72 -3.30 -0.95 -11.70
C ASP A 72 -2.76 0.11 -12.68
N VAL A 73 -3.35 0.19 -13.87
CA VAL A 73 -2.85 1.03 -14.96
C VAL A 73 -2.95 2.51 -14.59
N VAL A 74 -4.04 2.93 -13.94
CA VAL A 74 -4.24 4.32 -13.53
C VAL A 74 -3.27 4.68 -12.41
N GLN A 75 -3.11 3.80 -11.43
CA GLN A 75 -2.15 4.00 -10.34
C GLN A 75 -0.70 4.06 -10.86
N ASN A 76 -0.32 3.18 -11.78
CA ASN A 76 1.03 3.14 -12.35
C ASN A 76 1.32 4.38 -13.21
N GLN A 77 0.34 4.85 -13.98
CA GLN A 77 0.45 6.11 -14.70
C GLN A 77 0.66 7.28 -13.73
N ARG A 78 -0.17 7.36 -12.69
CA ARG A 78 -0.10 8.42 -11.68
C ARG A 78 1.23 8.44 -10.93
N LEU A 79 1.76 7.26 -10.60
CA LEU A 79 3.09 7.09 -10.02
C LEU A 79 4.16 7.73 -10.93
N GLY A 80 4.13 7.43 -12.23
CA GLY A 80 5.06 8.01 -13.20
C GLY A 80 4.95 9.54 -13.31
N GLU A 81 3.73 10.07 -13.35
CA GLU A 81 3.47 11.51 -13.37
C GLU A 81 4.05 12.23 -12.15
N LEU A 82 3.82 11.70 -10.95
CA LEU A 82 4.34 12.27 -9.70
C LEU A 82 5.86 12.18 -9.62
N GLN A 83 6.46 11.09 -10.08
CA GLN A 83 7.93 10.96 -10.16
C GLN A 83 8.53 11.99 -11.12
N ALA A 84 7.92 12.18 -12.30
CA ALA A 84 8.37 13.17 -13.28
C ALA A 84 8.23 14.60 -12.73
N LYS A 85 7.08 14.92 -12.12
CA LYS A 85 6.84 16.23 -11.51
C LYS A 85 7.83 16.50 -10.37
N GLY A 86 8.05 15.54 -9.49
CA GLY A 86 8.97 15.68 -8.36
C GLY A 86 10.42 15.98 -8.76
N LYS A 87 10.88 15.45 -9.90
CA LYS A 87 12.21 15.74 -10.46
C LYS A 87 12.31 17.14 -11.07
N ASN A 88 11.22 17.67 -11.63
CA ASN A 88 11.25 18.88 -12.47
C ASN A 88 10.78 20.13 -11.74
N THR A 89 9.65 20.07 -11.05
CA THR A 89 8.95 21.24 -10.49
C THR A 89 8.70 21.13 -8.98
N GLY A 90 8.95 19.96 -8.39
CA GLY A 90 8.69 19.68 -6.99
C GLY A 90 7.24 19.31 -6.72
N LEU A 91 7.03 18.60 -5.61
CA LEU A 91 5.71 18.12 -5.18
C LEU A 91 5.18 18.94 -4.01
N THR A 92 3.87 19.20 -4.05
CA THR A 92 3.12 19.67 -2.87
C THR A 92 3.14 18.62 -1.76
N ALA A 93 2.77 19.00 -0.53
CA ALA A 93 2.72 18.05 0.58
C ALA A 93 1.78 16.86 0.30
N GLY A 94 0.58 17.12 -0.24
CA GLY A 94 -0.38 16.07 -0.61
C GLY A 94 0.17 15.12 -1.68
N GLU A 95 0.81 15.67 -2.70
CA GLU A 95 1.42 14.86 -3.77
C GLU A 95 2.62 14.03 -3.30
N ARG A 96 3.37 14.50 -2.29
CA ARG A 96 4.43 13.68 -1.67
C ARG A 96 3.84 12.48 -0.95
N TYR A 97 2.74 12.67 -0.21
CA TYR A 97 2.04 11.56 0.44
C TYR A 97 1.45 10.59 -0.59
N GLU A 98 0.82 11.10 -1.63
CA GLU A 98 0.29 10.27 -2.74
C GLU A 98 1.40 9.44 -3.40
N LEU A 99 2.57 10.05 -3.67
CA LEU A 99 3.73 9.35 -4.22
C LEU A 99 4.24 8.25 -3.28
N LEU A 100 4.33 8.53 -1.97
CA LEU A 100 4.76 7.54 -0.98
C LEU A 100 3.81 6.33 -0.93
N ILE A 101 2.50 6.57 -0.98
CA ILE A 101 1.49 5.50 -1.02
C ILE A 101 1.71 4.66 -2.27
N LEU A 102 1.72 5.27 -3.46
CA LEU A 102 1.88 4.56 -4.74
C LEU A 102 3.20 3.77 -4.81
N MET A 103 4.29 4.32 -4.27
CA MET A 103 5.56 3.60 -4.15
C MET A 103 5.45 2.38 -3.24
N SER A 104 4.75 2.48 -2.12
CA SER A 104 4.49 1.35 -1.22
C SER A 104 3.64 0.26 -1.90
N LEU A 105 2.60 0.65 -2.64
CA LEU A 105 1.77 -0.30 -3.42
C LEU A 105 2.63 -1.06 -4.43
N TYR A 106 3.45 -0.33 -5.18
CA TYR A 106 4.34 -0.89 -6.19
C TYR A 106 5.33 -1.89 -5.58
N GLN A 107 6.00 -1.52 -4.49
CA GLN A 107 7.01 -2.36 -3.84
C GLN A 107 6.40 -3.65 -3.29
N MET A 108 5.24 -3.56 -2.64
CA MET A 108 4.56 -4.73 -2.11
C MET A 108 4.05 -5.67 -3.21
N GLY A 109 3.47 -5.10 -4.27
CA GLY A 109 3.08 -5.88 -5.45
C GLY A 109 4.27 -6.60 -6.09
N GLN A 110 5.43 -5.93 -6.17
CA GLN A 110 6.65 -6.52 -6.70
C GLN A 110 7.16 -7.67 -5.82
N LEU A 111 7.10 -7.52 -4.49
CA LEU A 111 7.47 -8.59 -3.56
C LEU A 111 6.59 -9.82 -3.75
N ARG A 112 5.26 -9.65 -3.73
CA ARG A 112 4.30 -10.74 -3.91
C ARG A 112 4.45 -11.42 -5.27
N LYS A 113 4.73 -10.63 -6.31
CA LYS A 113 5.04 -11.17 -7.64
C LYS A 113 6.28 -12.03 -7.64
N SER A 114 7.35 -11.59 -6.97
CA SER A 114 8.57 -12.37 -6.81
C SER A 114 8.33 -13.68 -6.04
N GLU A 115 7.52 -13.65 -4.99
CA GLU A 115 7.12 -14.86 -4.25
C GLU A 115 6.33 -15.83 -5.14
N GLY A 116 5.32 -15.34 -5.87
CA GLY A 116 4.54 -16.14 -6.82
C GLY A 116 5.40 -16.72 -7.95
N LEU A 117 6.37 -15.96 -8.48
CA LEU A 117 7.31 -16.46 -9.48
C LEU A 117 8.22 -17.57 -8.91
N ALA A 118 8.76 -17.38 -7.71
CA ALA A 118 9.62 -18.37 -7.06
C ALA A 118 8.87 -19.66 -6.77
N GLU A 119 7.64 -19.57 -6.24
CA GLU A 119 6.80 -20.73 -5.96
C GLU A 119 6.32 -21.41 -7.25
N ALA A 120 5.98 -20.65 -8.30
CA ALA A 120 5.62 -21.21 -9.61
C ALA A 120 6.77 -22.03 -10.22
N VAL A 121 8.01 -21.57 -10.08
CA VAL A 121 9.20 -22.31 -10.51
C VAL A 121 9.41 -23.55 -9.65
N LYS A 122 9.32 -23.42 -8.33
CA LYS A 122 9.47 -24.54 -7.38
C LYS A 122 8.44 -25.65 -7.63
N ARG A 123 7.20 -25.31 -8.00
CA ARG A 123 6.13 -26.26 -8.35
C ARG A 123 6.23 -26.78 -9.79
N GLY A 124 7.13 -26.25 -10.62
CA GLY A 124 7.29 -26.64 -12.02
C GLY A 124 6.22 -26.08 -12.98
N ILE A 125 5.45 -25.08 -12.55
CA ILE A 125 4.38 -24.44 -13.33
C ILE A 125 4.96 -23.41 -14.31
N LYS A 126 6.05 -22.72 -13.92
CA LYS A 126 6.80 -21.77 -14.76
C LYS A 126 8.26 -22.18 -14.86
N THR A 127 8.89 -21.84 -15.99
CA THR A 127 10.34 -21.96 -16.15
C THR A 127 11.06 -20.82 -15.42
N PRO A 128 12.26 -21.05 -14.89
CA PRO A 128 13.10 -19.98 -14.33
C PRO A 128 13.31 -18.85 -15.34
N LEU A 129 13.38 -17.61 -14.84
CA LEU A 129 13.78 -16.47 -15.66
C LEU A 129 15.27 -16.61 -16.02
N SER A 130 15.60 -16.33 -17.27
CA SER A 130 16.99 -16.25 -17.71
C SER A 130 17.69 -15.03 -17.06
N PRO A 131 18.97 -15.14 -16.68
CA PRO A 131 19.75 -14.04 -16.12
C PRO A 131 20.01 -12.91 -17.13
#